data_AF-A0A919TPS9-F1
#
_entry.id   AF-A0A919TPS9-F1
#
_cell.length_a   1.000
_cell.length_b   1.000
_cell.length_c   1.000
_cell.angle_alpha   90.00
_cell.angle_beta   90.00
_cell.angle_gamma   90.00
#
_symmetry.space_group_name_H-M   'P 1'
#
loop_
_entity.id
_entity.type
_entity.pdbx_description
1 polymer ?
#
loop_
_entity_poly.entity_id
_entity_poly.type
_entity_poly.pdbx_seq_one_letter_code
_entity_poly.pdbx_strand_id
1 'polypeptide(L)'
;MTVIDSRTEELVRESLAAVVGQEPDRLQRAIAAFPDNEAMTIGIRLAAGAALFALSERYNGRRPTSEETAEVAHNVVEDEGWTDVSEHEVVLYLTAAYDKARVDQVLPMDRVIIVAFVVAANLLSSHRKDDEEWWDHLDRAEAAIEAGSAL
;
A
#
# COMPACT_ATOMS: atom_id res chain seq x y z
N MET A 1 -8.19 -17.20 10.14
CA MET A 1 -7.12 -16.19 10.21
C MET A 1 -5.94 -16.82 9.51
N THR A 2 -5.73 -16.47 8.26
CA THR A 2 -4.65 -17.08 7.47
C THR A 2 -3.38 -16.36 7.87
N VAL A 3 -2.49 -17.05 8.59
CA VAL A 3 -1.11 -16.61 8.76
C VAL A 3 -0.57 -16.35 7.37
N ILE A 4 -0.04 -15.16 7.13
CA ILE A 4 0.52 -14.84 5.83
C ILE A 4 1.80 -15.65 5.70
N ASP A 5 1.97 -16.34 4.57
CA ASP A 5 3.19 -17.11 4.36
C ASP A 5 4.38 -16.16 4.21
N SER A 6 5.47 -16.46 4.91
CA SER A 6 6.66 -15.60 5.00
C SER A 6 7.25 -15.23 3.64
N ARG A 7 7.11 -16.10 2.63
CA ARG A 7 7.56 -15.81 1.27
C ARG A 7 6.76 -14.67 0.64
N THR A 8 5.46 -14.59 0.92
CA THR A 8 4.61 -13.51 0.40
C THR A 8 4.94 -12.19 1.09
N GLU A 9 5.21 -12.21 2.38
CA GLU A 9 5.67 -11.04 3.15
C GLU A 9 6.99 -10.49 2.61
N GLU A 10 7.97 -11.37 2.35
CA GLU A 10 9.26 -10.99 1.75
C GLU A 10 9.07 -10.32 0.38
N LEU A 11 8.17 -10.82 -0.47
CA LEU A 11 7.87 -10.24 -1.78
C LEU A 11 7.15 -8.89 -1.68
N VAL A 12 6.27 -8.72 -0.69
CA VAL A 12 5.64 -7.43 -0.39
C VAL A 12 6.70 -6.43 0.06
N ARG A 13 7.55 -6.80 1.03
CA ARG A 13 8.67 -5.97 1.51
C ARG A 13 9.59 -5.56 0.38
N GLU A 14 9.95 -6.49 -0.50
CA GLU A 14 10.81 -6.21 -1.65
C GLU A 14 10.14 -5.25 -2.66
N SER A 15 8.84 -5.41 -2.90
CA SER A 15 8.09 -4.51 -3.78
C SER A 15 8.00 -3.10 -3.20
N LEU A 16 7.71 -2.97 -1.90
CA LEU A 16 7.68 -1.70 -1.20
C LEU A 16 9.06 -1.04 -1.17
N ALA A 17 10.12 -1.81 -0.88
CA ALA A 17 11.49 -1.32 -0.88
C ALA A 17 11.91 -0.76 -2.25
N ALA A 18 11.48 -1.41 -3.33
CA ALA A 18 11.73 -0.93 -4.69
C ALA A 18 11.00 0.40 -4.99
N VAL A 19 9.79 0.60 -4.46
CA VAL A 19 9.11 1.90 -4.58
C VAL A 19 9.84 2.96 -3.76
N VAL A 20 10.14 2.68 -2.48
CA VAL A 20 10.86 3.63 -1.60
C VAL A 20 12.21 4.03 -2.19
N GLY A 21 12.90 3.10 -2.85
CA GLY A 21 14.17 3.36 -3.54
C GLY A 21 14.03 4.03 -4.91
N GLN A 22 12.80 4.21 -5.42
CA GLN A 22 12.51 4.70 -6.77
C GLN A 22 13.18 3.87 -7.88
N GLU A 23 13.11 2.53 -7.76
CA GLU A 23 13.82 1.57 -8.61
C GLU A 23 12.84 0.82 -9.54
N PRO A 24 12.47 1.37 -10.72
CA PRO A 24 11.42 0.80 -11.58
C PRO A 24 11.70 -0.64 -12.02
N ASP A 25 12.94 -0.95 -12.39
CA ASP A 25 13.33 -2.29 -12.81
C ASP A 25 13.26 -3.29 -11.64
N ARG A 26 13.55 -2.83 -10.42
CA ARG A 26 13.47 -3.67 -9.22
C ARG A 26 12.01 -3.92 -8.85
N LEU A 27 11.16 -2.91 -8.95
CA LEU A 27 9.72 -3.03 -8.71
C LEU A 27 9.10 -4.04 -9.67
N GLN A 28 9.41 -3.94 -10.97
CA GLN A 28 8.91 -4.88 -11.97
C GLN A 28 9.34 -6.32 -11.67
N ARG A 29 10.60 -6.53 -11.28
CA ARG A 29 11.09 -7.87 -10.90
C ARG A 29 10.42 -8.39 -9.63
N ALA A 30 10.23 -7.55 -8.63
CA ALA A 30 9.58 -7.91 -7.37
C ALA A 30 8.13 -8.36 -7.60
N ILE A 31 7.37 -7.59 -8.38
CA ILE A 31 5.99 -7.91 -8.76
C ILE A 31 5.94 -9.22 -9.58
N ALA A 32 6.87 -9.41 -10.51
CA ALA A 32 6.94 -10.63 -11.33
C ALA A 32 7.37 -11.88 -10.54
N ALA A 33 7.95 -11.72 -9.35
CA ALA A 33 8.42 -12.83 -8.53
C ALA A 33 7.31 -13.50 -7.69
N PHE A 34 6.11 -12.91 -7.64
CA PHE A 34 4.94 -13.56 -7.05
C PHE A 34 4.61 -14.86 -7.80
N PRO A 35 4.47 -16.00 -7.09
CA PRO A 35 4.37 -17.31 -7.72
C PRO A 35 3.05 -17.52 -8.47
N ASP A 36 1.98 -16.85 -8.06
CA ASP A 36 0.65 -16.95 -8.64
C ASP A 36 -0.24 -15.75 -8.25
N ASN A 37 -1.47 -15.76 -8.78
CA ASN A 37 -2.47 -14.72 -8.53
C ASN A 37 -2.98 -14.71 -7.08
N GLU A 38 -2.92 -15.83 -6.36
CA GLU A 38 -3.36 -15.91 -4.96
C GLU A 38 -2.35 -15.18 -4.07
N ALA A 39 -1.07 -15.48 -4.23
CA ALA A 39 0.02 -14.78 -3.55
C ALA A 39 0.00 -13.27 -3.87
N MET A 40 -0.20 -12.91 -5.14
CA MET A 40 -0.35 -11.50 -5.52
C MET A 40 -1.56 -10.83 -4.85
N THR A 41 -2.70 -11.52 -4.79
CA THR A 41 -3.91 -11.01 -4.11
C THR A 41 -3.67 -10.79 -2.62
N ILE A 42 -2.94 -11.71 -1.97
CA ILE A 42 -2.53 -11.55 -0.56
C ILE A 42 -1.59 -10.35 -0.42
N GLY A 43 -0.63 -10.19 -1.33
CA GLY A 43 0.30 -9.06 -1.34
C GLY A 43 -0.40 -7.71 -1.48
N ILE A 44 -1.37 -7.60 -2.40
CA ILE A 44 -2.19 -6.38 -2.55
C ILE A 44 -2.98 -6.08 -1.28
N ARG A 45 -3.54 -7.11 -0.62
CA ARG A 45 -4.29 -6.93 0.64
C ARG A 45 -3.38 -6.45 1.76
N LEU A 46 -2.16 -6.96 1.83
CA LEU A 46 -1.15 -6.48 2.77
C LEU A 46 -0.79 -5.01 2.53
N ALA A 47 -0.47 -4.65 1.29
CA ALA A 47 -0.17 -3.26 0.93
C ALA A 47 -1.36 -2.33 1.24
N ALA A 48 -2.59 -2.74 0.93
CA ALA A 48 -3.80 -2.00 1.28
C ALA A 48 -3.96 -1.84 2.81
N GLY A 49 -3.76 -2.92 3.56
CA GLY A 49 -3.81 -2.89 5.02
C GLY A 49 -2.76 -1.95 5.61
N ALA A 50 -1.53 -1.97 5.10
CA ALA A 50 -0.46 -1.08 5.52
C ALA A 50 -0.77 0.39 5.20
N ALA A 51 -1.28 0.68 3.99
CA ALA A 51 -1.73 2.03 3.61
C ALA A 51 -2.84 2.55 4.55
N LEU A 52 -3.85 1.73 4.82
CA LEU A 52 -4.97 2.12 5.70
C LEU A 52 -4.53 2.24 7.16
N PHE A 53 -3.58 1.43 7.61
CA PHE A 53 -2.97 1.56 8.93
C PHE A 53 -2.24 2.90 9.06
N ALA A 54 -1.37 3.25 8.11
CA ALA A 54 -0.65 4.53 8.11
C ALA A 54 -1.61 5.73 8.10
N LEU A 55 -2.68 5.67 7.32
CA LEU A 55 -3.72 6.71 7.31
C LEU A 55 -4.50 6.76 8.63
N SER A 56 -4.80 5.60 9.22
CA SER A 56 -5.42 5.52 10.54
C SER A 56 -4.55 6.22 11.60
N GLU A 57 -3.22 6.01 11.58
CA GLU A 57 -2.31 6.72 12.48
C GLU A 57 -2.33 8.24 12.21
N ARG A 58 -2.18 8.66 10.95
CA ARG A 58 -2.22 10.09 10.56
C ARG A 58 -3.49 10.79 11.04
N TYR A 59 -4.63 10.12 10.95
CA TYR A 59 -5.93 10.70 11.23
C TYR A 59 -6.53 10.26 12.57
N ASN A 60 -5.74 9.68 13.48
CA ASN A 60 -6.18 9.25 14.82
C ASN A 60 -7.39 8.29 14.80
N GLY A 61 -7.35 7.29 13.91
CA GLY A 61 -8.36 6.24 13.81
C GLY A 61 -9.59 6.59 12.98
N ARG A 62 -9.74 7.83 12.50
CA ARG A 62 -10.87 8.21 11.65
C ARG A 62 -10.56 7.98 10.16
N ARG A 63 -11.63 7.79 9.39
CA ARG A 63 -11.54 7.85 7.92
C ARG A 63 -11.24 9.30 7.47
N PRO A 64 -10.31 9.51 6.52
CA PRO A 64 -10.11 10.81 5.89
C PRO A 64 -11.38 11.29 5.19
N THR A 65 -11.58 12.60 5.17
CA THR A 65 -12.61 13.24 4.32
C THR A 65 -12.21 13.15 2.85
N SER A 66 -13.13 13.49 1.94
CA SER A 66 -12.83 13.52 0.50
C SER A 66 -11.72 14.52 0.15
N GLU A 67 -11.67 15.66 0.84
CA GLU A 67 -10.63 16.68 0.66
C GLU A 67 -9.26 16.16 1.12
N GLU A 68 -9.20 15.52 2.29
CA GLU A 68 -7.98 14.91 2.81
C GLU A 68 -7.52 13.70 1.98
N THR A 69 -8.45 12.96 1.40
CA THR A 69 -8.13 11.87 0.45
C THR A 69 -7.53 12.43 -0.83
N ALA A 70 -8.06 13.54 -1.33
CA ALA A 70 -7.49 14.23 -2.49
C ALA A 70 -6.10 14.82 -2.20
N GLU A 71 -5.89 15.38 -1.01
CA GLU A 71 -4.57 15.84 -0.56
C GLU A 71 -3.56 14.69 -0.49
N VAL A 72 -3.94 13.54 0.09
CA VAL A 72 -3.10 12.34 0.10
C VAL A 72 -2.76 11.90 -1.31
N ALA A 73 -3.75 11.86 -2.21
CA ALA A 73 -3.52 11.47 -3.60
C ALA A 73 -2.56 12.41 -4.32
N HIS A 74 -2.69 13.71 -4.10
CA HIS A 74 -1.78 14.72 -4.64
C HIS A 74 -0.35 14.49 -4.16
N ASN A 75 -0.15 14.35 -2.84
CA ASN A 75 1.18 14.13 -2.25
C ASN A 75 1.83 12.84 -2.76
N VAL A 76 1.07 11.74 -2.87
CA VAL A 76 1.56 10.48 -3.44
C VAL A 76 2.06 10.70 -4.87
N VAL A 77 1.34 11.43 -5.70
CA VAL A 77 1.74 11.65 -7.10
C VAL A 77 2.91 12.62 -7.22
N GLU A 78 3.00 13.63 -6.36
CA GLU A 78 4.17 14.52 -6.32
C GLU A 78 5.44 13.77 -5.92
N ASP A 79 5.37 12.96 -4.85
CA ASP A 79 6.51 12.19 -4.35
C ASP A 79 6.91 11.04 -5.30
N GLU A 80 5.90 10.38 -5.89
CA GLU A 80 6.07 9.19 -6.73
C GLU A 80 5.99 9.53 -8.22
N GLY A 81 6.35 10.76 -8.61
CA GLY A 81 6.31 11.25 -10.00
C GLY A 81 7.23 10.52 -10.99
N TRP A 82 8.04 9.58 -10.51
CA TRP A 82 8.80 8.64 -11.35
C TRP A 82 7.93 7.46 -11.83
N THR A 83 6.75 7.27 -11.25
CA THR A 83 5.73 6.31 -11.68
C THR A 83 4.72 6.95 -12.63
N ASP A 84 3.84 6.14 -13.24
CA ASP A 84 2.72 6.62 -14.06
C ASP A 84 1.38 6.63 -13.28
N VAL A 85 1.44 6.56 -11.94
CA VAL A 85 0.24 6.60 -11.09
C VAL A 85 -0.35 8.00 -11.09
N SER A 86 -1.67 8.08 -11.30
CA SER A 86 -2.41 9.35 -11.30
C SER A 86 -3.19 9.59 -10.01
N GLU A 87 -3.50 10.85 -9.71
CA GLU A 87 -4.25 11.21 -8.50
C GLU A 87 -5.63 10.54 -8.49
N HIS A 88 -6.26 10.43 -9.66
CA HIS A 88 -7.56 9.77 -9.82
C HIS A 88 -7.50 8.29 -9.41
N GLU A 89 -6.44 7.58 -9.80
CA GLU A 89 -6.25 6.17 -9.44
C GLU A 89 -6.03 6.01 -7.93
N VAL A 90 -5.24 6.88 -7.31
CA VAL A 90 -5.03 6.86 -5.85
C VAL A 90 -6.33 7.09 -5.10
N VAL A 91 -7.13 8.09 -5.50
CA VAL A 91 -8.44 8.37 -4.88
C VAL A 91 -9.38 7.17 -5.03
N LEU A 92 -9.51 6.60 -6.22
CA LEU A 92 -10.35 5.41 -6.45
C LEU A 92 -9.90 4.23 -5.60
N TYR A 93 -8.59 3.97 -5.56
CA TYR A 93 -8.02 2.88 -4.79
C TYR A 93 -8.27 3.04 -3.28
N LEU A 94 -7.93 4.20 -2.70
CA LEU A 94 -8.13 4.47 -1.27
C LEU A 94 -9.61 4.43 -0.88
N THR A 95 -10.49 4.97 -1.72
CA THR A 95 -11.94 4.92 -1.49
C THR A 95 -12.44 3.48 -1.45
N ALA A 96 -12.05 2.68 -2.45
CA ALA A 96 -12.43 1.27 -2.52
C ALA A 96 -11.86 0.46 -1.33
N ALA A 97 -10.62 0.74 -0.92
CA ALA A 97 -9.97 0.08 0.20
C ALA A 97 -10.72 0.35 1.53
N TYR A 98 -11.11 1.61 1.79
CA TYR A 98 -11.94 1.97 2.96
C TYR A 98 -13.33 1.35 2.92
N ASP A 99 -13.95 1.28 1.74
CA ASP A 99 -15.30 0.73 1.58
C ASP A 99 -15.32 -0.80 1.60
N LYS A 100 -14.14 -1.45 1.73
CA LYS A 100 -13.96 -2.90 1.59
C LYS A 100 -14.56 -3.41 0.25
N ALA A 101 -14.55 -2.55 -0.76
CA ALA A 101 -15.05 -2.83 -2.09
C ALA A 101 -14.01 -3.62 -2.89
N ARG A 102 -14.48 -4.30 -3.94
CA ARG A 102 -13.58 -5.02 -4.83
C ARG A 102 -12.82 -4.01 -5.71
N VAL A 103 -11.51 -3.91 -5.50
CA VAL A 103 -10.64 -2.97 -6.22
C VAL A 103 -10.59 -3.22 -7.73
N ASP A 104 -10.84 -4.46 -8.18
CA ASP A 104 -10.94 -4.83 -9.60
C ASP A 104 -12.21 -4.31 -10.31
N GLN A 105 -13.15 -3.73 -9.56
CA GLN A 105 -14.32 -3.05 -10.10
C GLN A 105 -14.09 -1.56 -10.33
N VAL A 106 -13.05 -0.98 -9.72
CA VAL A 106 -12.72 0.46 -9.86
C VAL A 106 -11.51 0.69 -10.75
N LEU A 107 -10.57 -0.25 -10.80
CA LEU A 107 -9.37 -0.19 -11.62
C LEU A 107 -9.06 -1.56 -12.25
N PRO A 108 -8.43 -1.60 -13.43
CA PRO A 108 -7.82 -2.82 -13.97
C PRO A 108 -6.82 -3.44 -12.98
N MET A 109 -6.73 -4.77 -12.90
CA MET A 109 -5.91 -5.45 -11.88
C MET A 109 -4.42 -5.14 -11.98
N ASP A 110 -3.88 -4.96 -13.18
CA ASP A 110 -2.51 -4.51 -13.43
C ASP A 110 -2.26 -3.12 -12.82
N ARG A 111 -3.25 -2.22 -12.90
CA ARG A 111 -3.18 -0.91 -12.24
C ARG A 111 -3.33 -1.00 -10.73
N VAL A 112 -4.24 -1.84 -10.23
CA VAL A 112 -4.40 -2.09 -8.79
C VAL A 112 -3.09 -2.52 -8.15
N ILE A 113 -2.34 -3.42 -8.79
CA ILE A 113 -1.06 -3.91 -8.27
C ILE A 113 -0.09 -2.75 -8.07
N ILE A 114 0.13 -1.93 -9.10
CA ILE A 114 1.07 -0.81 -9.04
C ILE A 114 0.62 0.22 -7.99
N VAL A 115 -0.65 0.65 -8.06
CA VAL A 115 -1.19 1.67 -7.16
C VAL A 115 -1.12 1.22 -5.70
N ALA A 116 -1.39 -0.06 -5.41
CA ALA A 116 -1.33 -0.58 -4.06
C ALA A 116 0.07 -0.46 -3.44
N PHE A 117 1.11 -0.90 -4.17
CA PHE A 117 2.48 -0.82 -3.66
C PHE A 117 2.99 0.62 -3.59
N VAL A 118 2.65 1.45 -4.58
CA VAL A 118 3.05 2.86 -4.61
C VAL A 118 2.45 3.64 -3.43
N VAL A 119 1.13 3.53 -3.23
CA VAL A 119 0.43 4.20 -2.13
C VAL A 119 0.93 3.71 -0.78
N ALA A 120 1.10 2.40 -0.61
CA ALA A 120 1.57 1.85 0.66
C ALA A 120 3.00 2.31 0.99
N ALA A 121 3.93 2.22 0.04
CA ALA A 121 5.32 2.64 0.25
C ALA A 121 5.45 4.13 0.54
N ASN A 122 4.74 4.99 -0.20
CA ASN A 122 4.71 6.42 0.06
C ASN A 122 4.18 6.71 1.47
N LEU A 123 3.03 6.12 1.84
CA LEU A 123 2.44 6.39 3.15
C LEU A 123 3.31 5.89 4.30
N LEU A 124 3.91 4.70 4.16
CA LEU A 124 4.82 4.14 5.16
C LEU A 124 6.07 4.99 5.34
N SER A 125 6.64 5.51 4.25
CA SER A 125 7.86 6.33 4.28
C SER A 125 7.61 7.77 4.72
N SER A 126 6.51 8.38 4.30
CA SER A 126 6.18 9.79 4.59
C SER A 126 5.51 10.01 5.95
N HIS A 127 4.94 8.96 6.56
CA HIS A 127 4.19 9.06 7.84
C HIS A 127 4.80 8.23 8.98
N ARG A 128 6.08 7.85 8.83
CA ARG A 128 6.85 7.25 9.93
C ARG A 128 7.14 8.25 11.04
N LYS A 129 7.41 7.77 12.24
CA LYS A 129 7.95 8.62 13.32
C LYS A 129 9.40 9.00 13.01
N ASP A 130 9.89 10.12 13.55
CA ASP A 130 11.20 10.71 13.20
C ASP A 130 12.40 9.74 13.30
N ASP A 131 12.34 8.75 14.20
CA ASP A 131 13.39 7.73 14.42
C ASP A 131 13.03 6.34 13.85
N GLU A 132 11.92 6.23 13.13
CA GLU A 132 11.37 4.97 12.63
C GLU A 132 11.76 4.78 11.17
N GLU A 133 12.20 3.58 10.80
CA GLU A 133 12.39 3.22 9.39
C GLU A 133 11.06 2.79 8.77
N TRP A 134 10.88 2.94 7.46
CA TRP A 134 9.59 2.62 6.82
C TRP A 134 9.19 1.14 7.04
N TRP A 135 10.16 0.24 7.20
CA TRP A 135 9.90 -1.17 7.49
C TRP A 135 9.47 -1.41 8.93
N ASP A 136 9.87 -0.58 9.90
CA ASP A 136 9.37 -0.68 11.27
C ASP A 136 7.87 -0.31 11.32
N HIS A 137 7.46 0.66 10.50
CA HIS A 137 6.05 1.03 10.34
C HIS A 137 5.27 -0.12 9.67
N LEU A 138 5.85 -0.79 8.67
CA LEU A 138 5.27 -1.98 8.07
C LEU A 138 5.10 -3.12 9.09
N ASP A 139 6.12 -3.40 9.91
CA ASP A 139 6.06 -4.43 10.95
C ASP A 139 4.88 -4.18 11.91
N ARG A 140 4.62 -2.92 12.28
CA ARG A 140 3.46 -2.56 13.12
C ARG A 140 2.15 -2.75 12.38
N ALA A 141 2.08 -2.40 11.10
CA ALA A 141 0.90 -2.63 10.28
C ALA A 141 0.59 -4.13 10.14
N GLU A 142 1.60 -4.96 9.85
CA GLU A 142 1.49 -6.42 9.77
C GLU A 142 0.97 -6.99 11.10
N ALA A 143 1.57 -6.62 12.23
CA ALA A 143 1.11 -7.05 13.55
C ALA A 143 -0.34 -6.64 13.85
N ALA A 144 -0.77 -5.44 13.42
CA ALA A 144 -2.15 -4.99 13.58
C ALA A 144 -3.14 -5.78 12.69
N ILE A 145 -2.73 -6.12 11.46
CA ILE A 145 -3.51 -6.97 10.54
C ILE A 145 -3.69 -8.37 11.13
N GLU A 146 -2.62 -8.97 11.65
CA GLU A 146 -2.66 -10.30 12.26
C GLU A 146 -3.52 -10.34 13.53
N ALA A 147 -3.50 -9.26 14.32
CA ALA A 147 -4.34 -9.11 15.50
C ALA A 147 -5.83 -8.84 15.16
N GLY A 148 -6.18 -8.70 13.88
CA GLY A 148 -7.53 -8.32 13.43
C GLY A 148 -7.93 -6.90 13.83
N SER A 149 -6.94 -6.03 14.08
CA SER A 149 -7.12 -4.65 14.53
C SER A 149 -6.88 -3.62 13.42
N ALA A 150 -6.33 -4.05 12.27
CA ALA A 150 -6.35 -3.26 11.06
C ALA A 150 -7.66 -3.52 10.29
N LEU A 151 -8.57 -2.53 10.34
CA LEU A 151 -9.89 -2.42 9.66
C LEU A 151 -11.13 -2.90 10.42
#